data_AF-G2RCZ8-F1
#
_entry.id   AF-G2RCZ8-F1
#
_cell.length_a   1.000
_cell.length_b   1.000
_cell.length_c   1.000
_cell.angle_alpha   90.00
_cell.angle_beta   90.00
_cell.angle_gamma   90.00
#
_symmetry.space_group_name_H-M   'P 1'
#
loop_
_entity.id
_entity.type
_entity.pdbx_description
1 polymer ?
#
loop_
_entity_poly.entity_id
_entity_poly.type
_entity_poly.pdbx_seq_one_letter_code
_entity_poly.pdbx_strand_id
1 'polypeptide(L)'
;MLELTIAGPPNPAGLKASPFSPMFRPIANTSSSSQNPPTGSTATDPTQQLPTLAFSPVSSDTEVCPHQKLGMSSSKPYLSYHDVRLWTEDIKALKNDWLTDTSIAFWEEWLEREILPKYPQARIVLLRPAVTHLLLQTTNLKADADALPKFNRVTHIFLPISDSRDRWNADSGSHWSLLLVSVIDRVAFHYDSLGGSNYAAAKKGADRLGYVLGINLQFHHLQDCPQQENSKDCGVFVCILMRHLLIKRLLNASSNEKVSMSMAGKMIDSHGGRKEMLKIVESLRKEGERRRSASPFAGSSDEPPRID
;
A
#
# COMPACT_ATOMS: atom_id res chain seq x y z
N MET A 1 19.60 -10.14 7.55
CA MET A 1 18.50 -10.30 8.51
C MET A 1 17.32 -9.50 7.99
N LEU A 2 16.18 -10.13 7.70
CA LEU A 2 14.91 -9.49 7.28
C LEU A 2 13.90 -9.49 8.45
N GLU A 3 14.40 -9.40 9.68
CA GLU A 3 13.59 -9.51 10.89
C GLU A 3 13.55 -8.17 11.62
N LEU A 4 12.41 -7.82 12.22
CA LEU A 4 12.22 -6.61 13.03
C LEU A 4 12.03 -6.91 14.50
N THR A 5 12.49 -5.98 15.34
CA THR A 5 12.20 -5.94 16.77
C THR A 5 10.86 -5.26 17.01
N ILE A 6 9.97 -5.92 17.75
CA ILE A 6 8.65 -5.37 18.10
C ILE A 6 8.73 -4.68 19.45
N ALA A 7 8.57 -3.35 19.48
CA ALA A 7 8.56 -2.61 20.74
C ALA A 7 7.17 -2.51 21.35
N GLY A 8 7.04 -2.95 22.61
CA GLY A 8 5.84 -2.81 23.44
C GLY A 8 5.55 -4.08 24.24
N PRO A 9 4.80 -4.04 25.35
CA PRO A 9 4.40 -5.25 26.09
C PRO A 9 3.56 -6.18 25.17
N PRO A 10 3.55 -7.51 25.43
CA PRO A 10 2.79 -8.44 24.61
C PRO A 10 1.31 -8.06 24.65
N ASN A 11 0.64 -8.26 23.51
CA ASN A 11 -0.77 -7.97 23.34
C ASN A 11 -1.56 -8.61 24.50
N PRO A 12 -2.43 -7.88 25.24
CA PRO A 12 -3.26 -8.51 26.26
C PRO A 12 -4.07 -9.61 25.59
N ALA A 13 -3.92 -10.84 26.08
CA ALA A 13 -4.60 -12.02 25.56
C ALA A 13 -6.11 -11.75 25.50
N GLY A 14 -6.69 -11.60 24.30
CA GLY A 14 -8.13 -11.34 24.16
C GLY A 14 -8.64 -10.71 22.88
N LEU A 15 -7.79 -10.15 22.01
CA LEU A 15 -8.25 -9.64 20.71
C LEU A 15 -8.53 -10.81 19.75
N LYS A 16 -9.82 -11.15 19.58
CA LYS A 16 -10.32 -12.11 18.58
C LYS A 16 -9.74 -11.78 17.20
N ALA A 17 -9.55 -12.83 16.38
CA ALA A 17 -9.11 -12.72 15.01
C ALA A 17 -9.82 -11.56 14.25
N SER A 18 -9.03 -10.77 13.53
CA SER A 18 -9.47 -9.64 12.72
C SER A 18 -10.77 -9.99 11.96
N PRO A 19 -11.86 -9.19 12.08
CA PRO A 19 -13.13 -9.45 11.38
C PRO A 19 -13.06 -9.20 9.86
N PHE A 20 -11.89 -8.83 9.34
CA PHE A 20 -11.67 -8.47 7.94
C PHE A 20 -11.41 -9.69 7.05
N SER A 21 -11.86 -9.60 5.80
CA SER A 21 -11.68 -10.66 4.79
C SER A 21 -10.19 -10.91 4.53
N PRO A 22 -9.77 -12.18 4.34
CA PRO A 22 -8.39 -12.50 4.00
C PRO A 22 -8.07 -11.92 2.61
N MET A 23 -7.20 -10.92 2.57
CA MET A 23 -6.71 -10.30 1.32
C MET A 23 -5.51 -11.04 0.70
N PHE A 24 -5.11 -12.16 1.31
CA PHE A 24 -4.10 -13.06 0.77
C PHE A 24 -4.74 -14.38 0.38
N ARG A 25 -4.47 -14.83 -0.85
CA ARG A 25 -4.97 -16.12 -1.33
C ARG A 25 -4.18 -17.27 -0.70
N PRO A 26 -4.83 -18.41 -0.35
CA PRO A 26 -4.11 -19.63 -0.01
C PRO A 26 -3.21 -20.04 -1.18
N ILE A 27 -1.99 -20.49 -0.89
CA ILE A 27 -1.19 -21.18 -1.90
C ILE A 27 -1.87 -22.52 -2.13
N ALA A 28 -2.37 -22.77 -3.34
CA ALA A 28 -2.81 -24.11 -3.71
C ALA A 28 -1.59 -25.02 -3.74
N ASN A 29 -1.49 -25.95 -2.79
CA ASN A 29 -0.54 -27.05 -2.90
C ASN A 29 -0.99 -27.94 -4.06
N THR A 30 -0.41 -27.76 -5.24
CA THR A 30 -0.44 -28.80 -6.27
C THR A 30 0.52 -29.89 -5.82
N SER A 31 0.02 -30.84 -5.03
CA SER A 31 0.69 -32.11 -4.83
C SER A 31 0.70 -32.86 -6.16
N SER A 32 1.84 -32.84 -6.85
CA SER A 32 2.11 -33.72 -7.97
C SER A 32 2.16 -35.15 -7.44
N SER A 33 1.08 -35.90 -7.64
CA SER A 33 1.07 -37.34 -7.43
C SER A 33 2.01 -38.00 -8.44
N SER A 34 3.08 -38.58 -7.92
CA SER A 34 3.97 -39.52 -8.60
C SER A 34 3.17 -40.69 -9.15
N GLN A 35 3.13 -40.85 -10.47
CA GLN A 35 2.83 -42.12 -11.11
C GLN A 35 4.08 -42.60 -11.83
N ASN A 36 4.57 -43.79 -11.42
CA ASN A 36 5.64 -44.51 -12.09
C ASN A 36 5.17 -45.00 -13.48
N PRO A 37 6.08 -45.12 -14.45
CA PRO A 37 5.75 -45.55 -15.80
C PRO A 37 5.73 -47.09 -15.93
N PRO A 38 4.98 -47.66 -16.89
CA PRO A 38 5.24 -49.00 -17.37
C PRO A 38 6.17 -48.99 -18.60
N THR A 39 7.05 -50.00 -18.62
CA THR A 39 7.97 -50.40 -19.68
C THR A 39 7.27 -51.00 -20.90
N GLY A 40 7.78 -50.76 -22.11
CA GLY A 40 7.42 -51.56 -23.30
C GLY A 40 7.80 -50.92 -24.64
N SER A 41 8.76 -51.54 -25.33
CA SER A 41 9.42 -51.16 -26.59
C SER A 41 8.52 -51.08 -27.83
N THR A 42 8.82 -50.20 -28.78
CA THR A 42 9.18 -50.56 -30.18
C THR A 42 9.63 -49.34 -30.98
N ALA A 43 10.59 -49.58 -31.87
CA ALA A 43 11.28 -48.61 -32.71
C ALA A 43 10.43 -48.07 -33.86
N THR A 44 10.69 -46.82 -34.29
CA THR A 44 10.82 -46.37 -35.69
C THR A 44 11.11 -44.86 -35.75
N ASP A 45 12.24 -44.50 -36.35
CA ASP A 45 12.51 -43.20 -37.01
C ASP A 45 11.93 -43.31 -38.46
N PRO A 46 11.67 -42.25 -39.27
CA PRO A 46 12.41 -40.98 -39.28
C PRO A 46 11.63 -39.68 -39.61
N THR A 47 12.33 -38.55 -39.40
CA THR A 47 12.26 -37.27 -40.13
C THR A 47 10.92 -36.54 -40.25
N GLN A 48 10.82 -35.35 -39.63
CA GLN A 48 10.33 -34.14 -40.30
C GLN A 48 10.63 -32.84 -39.51
N GLN A 49 11.46 -32.00 -40.16
CA GLN A 49 11.56 -30.53 -40.17
C GLN A 49 11.04 -29.69 -39.00
N LEU A 50 11.97 -28.95 -38.37
CA LEU A 50 11.70 -27.74 -37.59
C LEU A 50 11.21 -26.58 -38.49
N PRO A 51 10.25 -25.76 -38.03
CA PRO A 51 10.14 -24.38 -38.45
C PRO A 51 10.84 -23.45 -37.43
N THR A 52 11.79 -22.68 -37.95
CA THR A 52 12.39 -21.48 -37.37
C THR A 52 11.33 -20.47 -36.91
N LEU A 53 11.32 -20.13 -35.62
CA LEU A 53 10.61 -18.95 -35.11
C LEU A 53 11.46 -17.71 -35.32
N ALA A 54 11.00 -16.82 -36.19
CA ALA A 54 11.58 -15.50 -36.39
C ALA A 54 11.36 -14.63 -35.14
N PHE A 55 12.46 -14.14 -34.57
CA PHE A 55 12.44 -13.05 -33.59
C PHE A 55 11.94 -11.77 -34.27
N SER A 56 10.82 -11.23 -33.80
CA SER A 56 10.43 -9.85 -34.05
C SER A 56 10.77 -9.02 -32.80
N PRO A 57 11.33 -7.80 -32.95
CA PRO A 57 11.72 -6.98 -31.81
C PRO A 57 10.48 -6.46 -31.07
N VAL A 58 10.47 -6.59 -29.75
CA VAL A 58 9.48 -5.99 -28.85
C VAL A 58 9.68 -4.48 -28.87
N SER A 59 8.68 -3.76 -29.39
CA SER A 59 8.57 -2.31 -29.27
C SER A 59 8.37 -1.94 -27.80
N SER A 60 9.23 -1.06 -27.29
CA SER A 60 9.14 -0.48 -25.96
C SER A 60 8.11 0.66 -25.95
N ASP A 61 6.84 0.34 -25.83
CA ASP A 61 5.80 1.33 -25.57
C ASP A 61 5.75 1.60 -24.07
N THR A 62 6.49 2.62 -23.65
CA THR A 62 6.34 3.21 -22.32
C THR A 62 5.05 4.04 -22.37
N GLU A 63 3.93 3.45 -21.99
CA GLU A 63 2.67 4.19 -21.84
C GLU A 63 2.82 5.21 -20.71
N VAL A 64 3.05 6.46 -21.09
CA VAL A 64 2.98 7.63 -20.20
C VAL A 64 1.51 7.98 -19.98
N CYS A 65 1.13 8.26 -18.73
CA CYS A 65 -0.22 8.72 -18.35
C CYS A 65 -0.74 9.83 -19.28
N PRO A 66 -1.83 9.60 -20.04
CA PRO A 66 -2.46 10.65 -20.82
C PRO A 66 -3.33 11.50 -19.88
N HIS A 67 -2.79 12.62 -19.39
CA HIS A 67 -3.60 13.64 -18.74
C HIS A 67 -4.45 14.38 -19.78
N GLN A 68 -5.75 14.14 -19.72
CA GLN A 68 -6.76 14.89 -20.43
C GLN A 68 -6.91 16.27 -19.75
N LYS A 69 -6.25 17.30 -20.30
CA LYS A 69 -6.72 18.69 -20.12
C LYS A 69 -7.96 18.89 -20.98
N LEU A 70 -9.17 18.76 -20.42
CA LEU A 70 -10.33 19.56 -20.83
C LEU A 70 -11.51 19.41 -19.85
N GLY A 71 -11.89 20.52 -19.21
CA GLY A 71 -13.15 20.71 -18.48
C GLY A 71 -13.07 20.45 -16.98
N MET A 72 -13.07 21.52 -16.18
CA MET A 72 -13.40 21.46 -14.76
C MET A 72 -14.87 21.06 -14.57
N SER A 73 -15.18 19.77 -14.77
CA SER A 73 -16.30 19.15 -14.07
C SER A 73 -15.88 19.18 -12.61
N SER A 74 -16.38 20.14 -11.83
CA SER A 74 -16.17 20.21 -10.38
C SER A 74 -16.64 18.90 -9.78
N SER A 75 -15.70 17.98 -9.54
CA SER A 75 -16.07 16.68 -9.04
C SER A 75 -16.74 16.86 -7.69
N LYS A 76 -17.82 16.12 -7.46
CA LYS A 76 -18.62 16.30 -6.26
C LYS A 76 -17.94 15.58 -5.09
N PRO A 77 -17.85 16.21 -3.91
CA PRO A 77 -17.34 15.54 -2.74
C PRO A 77 -18.25 14.34 -2.39
N TYR A 78 -17.65 13.21 -2.04
CA TYR A 78 -18.35 11.94 -1.81
C TYR A 78 -18.48 11.60 -0.32
N LEU A 79 -17.43 11.79 0.47
CA LEU A 79 -17.39 11.50 1.91
C LEU A 79 -16.35 12.40 2.57
N SER A 80 -16.67 13.02 3.71
CA SER A 80 -15.66 13.58 4.62
C SER A 80 -15.49 12.63 5.80
N TYR A 81 -14.31 12.02 5.94
CA TYR A 81 -13.96 11.10 7.02
C TYR A 81 -12.75 11.68 7.77
N HIS A 82 -13.03 12.27 8.93
CA HIS A 82 -12.08 13.06 9.71
C HIS A 82 -11.34 14.08 8.82
N ASP A 83 -10.02 13.97 8.72
CA ASP A 83 -9.16 14.90 8.00
C ASP A 83 -9.06 14.60 6.50
N VAL A 84 -9.72 13.54 6.01
CA VAL A 84 -9.71 13.13 4.60
C VAL A 84 -11.07 13.35 3.95
N ARG A 85 -11.08 14.02 2.80
CA ARG A 85 -12.28 14.17 1.96
C ARG A 85 -12.10 13.42 0.65
N LEU A 86 -12.90 12.36 0.47
CA LEU A 86 -13.02 11.64 -0.79
C LEU A 86 -13.95 12.37 -1.73
N TRP A 87 -13.60 12.36 -3.00
CA TRP A 87 -14.36 12.90 -4.12
C TRP A 87 -14.87 11.77 -5.03
N THR A 88 -15.77 12.11 -5.94
CA THR A 88 -16.40 11.11 -6.82
C THR A 88 -15.37 10.41 -7.73
N GLU A 89 -14.30 11.08 -8.12
CA GLU A 89 -13.15 10.56 -8.85
C GLU A 89 -12.37 9.53 -8.04
N ASP A 90 -12.19 9.72 -6.74
CA ASP A 90 -11.52 8.73 -5.89
C ASP A 90 -12.34 7.43 -5.83
N ILE A 91 -13.67 7.53 -5.83
CA ILE A 91 -14.54 6.36 -5.88
C ILE A 91 -14.47 5.66 -7.24
N LYS A 92 -14.36 6.41 -8.33
CA LYS A 92 -14.13 5.84 -9.67
C LYS A 92 -12.78 5.13 -9.73
N ALA A 93 -11.75 5.74 -9.15
CA ALA A 93 -10.42 5.18 -9.02
C ALA A 93 -10.41 3.86 -8.25
N LEU A 94 -11.04 3.82 -7.08
CA LEU A 94 -11.17 2.61 -6.27
C LEU A 94 -11.85 1.46 -7.04
N LYS A 95 -12.83 1.76 -7.90
CA LYS A 95 -13.55 0.73 -8.69
C LYS A 95 -12.66 0.02 -9.69
N ASN A 96 -11.90 0.76 -10.50
CA ASN A 96 -11.15 0.15 -11.59
C ASN A 96 -10.04 1.02 -12.19
N ASP A 97 -9.51 1.99 -11.45
CA ASP A 97 -8.42 2.86 -11.92
C ASP A 97 -7.28 2.92 -10.91
N TRP A 98 -6.26 3.70 -11.26
CA TRP A 98 -5.13 4.02 -10.40
C TRP A 98 -5.61 4.73 -9.14
N LEU A 99 -5.16 4.27 -7.97
CA LEU A 99 -5.50 4.95 -6.72
C LEU A 99 -4.81 6.31 -6.67
N THR A 100 -5.58 7.32 -6.25
CA THR A 100 -5.12 8.69 -5.99
C THR A 100 -4.43 8.79 -4.64
N ASP A 101 -3.70 9.89 -4.41
CA ASP A 101 -3.20 10.28 -3.09
C ASP A 101 -4.31 10.22 -2.04
N THR A 102 -5.48 10.79 -2.35
CA THR A 102 -6.64 10.83 -1.45
C THR A 102 -7.16 9.44 -1.11
N SER A 103 -7.12 8.50 -2.07
CA SER A 103 -7.56 7.11 -1.84
C SER A 103 -6.65 6.39 -0.83
N ILE A 104 -5.33 6.57 -0.96
CA ILE A 104 -4.35 5.98 -0.03
C ILE A 104 -4.42 6.68 1.33
N ALA A 105 -4.53 8.01 1.34
CA ALA A 105 -4.71 8.78 2.58
C ALA A 105 -5.99 8.36 3.32
N PHE A 106 -7.10 8.14 2.62
CA PHE A 106 -8.32 7.61 3.27
C PHE A 106 -8.07 6.26 3.93
N TRP A 107 -7.35 5.36 3.26
CA TRP A 107 -7.03 4.04 3.82
C TRP A 107 -6.19 4.14 5.09
N GLU A 108 -5.17 5.00 5.09
CA GLU A 108 -4.37 5.30 6.28
C GLU A 108 -5.23 5.90 7.41
N GLU A 109 -6.12 6.85 7.10
CA GLU A 109 -7.00 7.48 8.10
C GLU A 109 -7.88 6.43 8.75
N TRP A 110 -8.46 5.55 7.94
CA TRP A 110 -9.27 4.45 8.42
C TRP A 110 -8.49 3.48 9.31
N LEU A 111 -7.23 3.14 8.96
CA LEU A 111 -6.38 2.32 9.82
C LEU A 111 -6.06 3.02 11.16
N GLU A 112 -5.78 4.32 11.13
CA GLU A 112 -5.49 5.12 12.33
C GLU A 112 -6.69 5.25 13.26
N ARG A 113 -7.91 5.31 12.72
CA ARG A 113 -9.14 5.54 13.49
C ARG A 113 -9.80 4.24 13.94
N GLU A 114 -9.74 3.18 13.14
CA GLU A 114 -10.47 1.93 13.40
C GLU A 114 -9.58 0.80 13.93
N ILE A 115 -8.26 0.85 13.69
CA ILE A 115 -7.34 -0.23 14.06
C ILE A 115 -6.42 0.20 15.20
N LEU A 116 -5.64 1.27 15.03
CA LEU A 116 -4.64 1.68 16.02
C LEU A 116 -5.19 1.96 17.45
N PRO A 117 -6.43 2.46 17.66
CA PRO A 117 -6.93 2.71 19.02
C PRO A 117 -7.10 1.43 19.84
N LYS A 118 -7.16 0.26 19.19
CA LYS A 118 -7.18 -1.06 19.84
C LYS A 118 -5.81 -1.44 20.41
N TYR A 119 -4.76 -0.71 20.05
CA TYR A 119 -3.37 -0.95 20.40
C TYR A 119 -2.71 0.34 20.91
N PRO A 120 -3.12 0.86 22.09
CA PRO A 120 -2.69 2.18 22.57
C PRO A 120 -1.18 2.30 22.85
N GLN A 121 -0.48 1.16 22.97
CA GLN A 121 0.97 1.12 23.14
C GLN A 121 1.73 1.20 21.81
N ALA A 122 1.04 1.01 20.68
CA ALA A 122 1.65 1.10 19.36
C ALA A 122 2.07 2.55 19.09
N ARG A 123 3.33 2.71 18.69
CA ARG A 123 3.92 4.00 18.35
C ARG A 123 4.21 4.05 16.86
N ILE A 124 3.16 3.97 16.07
CA ILE A 124 3.23 3.85 14.62
C ILE A 124 2.70 5.12 13.99
N VAL A 125 3.39 5.61 12.95
CA VAL A 125 2.94 6.73 12.12
C VAL A 125 2.65 6.23 10.72
N LEU A 126 1.49 6.58 10.17
CA LEU A 126 1.19 6.42 8.74
C LEU A 126 1.36 7.78 8.07
N LEU A 127 2.46 7.96 7.34
CA LEU A 127 2.81 9.25 6.74
C LEU A 127 2.04 9.45 5.43
N ARG A 128 1.15 10.44 5.41
CA ARG A 128 0.27 10.69 4.25
C ARG A 128 1.02 10.84 2.93
N PRO A 129 0.45 10.40 1.78
CA PRO A 129 1.08 10.54 0.47
C PRO A 129 1.61 11.95 0.19
N ALA A 130 0.81 12.99 0.47
CA ALA A 130 1.21 14.38 0.29
C ALA A 130 2.43 14.79 1.15
N VAL A 131 2.50 14.30 2.38
CA VAL A 131 3.62 14.58 3.31
C VAL A 131 4.87 13.79 2.88
N THR A 132 4.69 12.54 2.43
CA THR A 132 5.77 11.76 1.85
C THR A 132 6.32 12.40 0.56
N HIS A 133 5.43 12.95 -0.27
CA HIS A 133 5.82 13.69 -1.46
C HIS A 133 6.61 14.97 -1.10
N LEU A 134 6.13 15.76 -0.13
CA LEU A 134 6.87 16.93 0.39
C LEU A 134 8.27 16.51 0.87
N LEU A 135 8.35 15.44 1.67
CA LEU A 135 9.62 14.89 2.14
C LEU A 135 10.54 14.53 0.97
N LEU A 136 10.02 13.92 -0.10
CA LEU A 136 10.80 13.52 -1.28
C LEU A 136 11.19 14.69 -2.18
N GLN A 137 10.40 15.77 -2.23
CA GLN A 137 10.59 16.85 -3.21
C GLN A 137 11.18 18.14 -2.65
N THR A 138 11.18 18.33 -1.33
CA THR A 138 11.76 19.53 -0.71
C THR A 138 13.23 19.74 -1.14
N THR A 139 13.60 20.99 -1.38
CA THR A 139 14.99 21.42 -1.61
C THR A 139 15.71 21.80 -0.32
N ASN A 140 14.96 22.04 0.77
CA ASN A 140 15.51 22.41 2.07
C ASN A 140 14.84 21.60 3.18
N LEU A 141 15.31 20.36 3.32
CA LEU A 141 14.76 19.40 4.28
C LEU A 141 14.82 19.89 5.73
N LYS A 142 15.81 20.71 6.08
CA LYS A 142 15.93 21.27 7.43
C LYS A 142 14.85 22.32 7.72
N ALA A 143 14.55 23.18 6.75
CA ALA A 143 13.51 24.20 6.89
C ALA A 143 12.11 23.59 6.89
N ASP A 144 11.89 22.56 6.07
CA ASP A 144 10.57 21.94 5.92
C ASP A 144 10.30 20.81 6.95
N ALA A 145 11.28 20.45 7.76
CA ALA A 145 11.14 19.42 8.79
C ALA A 145 10.02 19.73 9.81
N ASP A 146 9.69 21.01 10.01
CA ASP A 146 8.60 21.41 10.91
C ASP A 146 7.21 21.14 10.34
N ALA A 147 7.07 20.95 9.02
CA ALA A 147 5.84 20.51 8.38
C ALA A 147 5.60 18.99 8.51
N LEU A 148 6.61 18.24 8.96
CA LEU A 148 6.50 16.80 9.22
C LEU A 148 5.94 16.55 10.63
N PRO A 149 5.22 15.44 10.84
CA PRO A 149 4.79 15.05 12.18
C PRO A 149 6.01 14.88 13.09
N LYS A 150 5.84 15.16 14.38
CA LYS A 150 6.92 14.95 15.35
C LYS A 150 7.08 13.44 15.60
N PHE A 151 8.25 12.90 15.27
CA PHE A 151 8.55 11.46 15.40
C PHE A 151 9.00 11.03 16.81
N ASN A 152 8.68 11.81 17.85
CA ASN A 152 9.11 11.50 19.22
C ASN A 152 8.46 10.18 19.69
N ARG A 153 9.29 9.24 20.15
CA ARG A 153 8.89 7.90 20.61
C ARG A 153 8.26 7.00 19.53
N VAL A 154 8.31 7.39 18.26
CA VAL A 154 7.82 6.58 17.15
C VAL A 154 8.74 5.38 16.95
N THR A 155 8.16 4.19 16.81
CA THR A 155 8.90 2.94 16.59
C THR A 155 8.87 2.52 15.14
N HIS A 156 7.75 2.71 14.46
CA HIS A 156 7.59 2.36 13.05
C HIS A 156 6.89 3.46 12.27
N ILE A 157 7.29 3.63 11.01
CA ILE A 157 6.72 4.62 10.09
C ILE A 157 6.41 3.93 8.77
N PHE A 158 5.18 4.08 8.28
CA PHE A 158 4.80 3.68 6.93
C PHE A 158 4.78 4.91 6.03
N LEU A 159 5.33 4.80 4.83
CA LEU A 159 5.36 5.86 3.83
C LEU A 159 4.94 5.27 2.47
N PRO A 160 3.82 5.72 1.89
CA PRO A 160 3.51 5.50 0.48
C PRO A 160 4.50 6.27 -0.40
N ILE A 161 5.25 5.58 -1.24
CA ILE A 161 6.24 6.18 -2.13
C ILE A 161 5.65 6.25 -3.54
N SER A 162 5.67 7.46 -4.11
CA SER A 162 5.40 7.71 -5.53
C SER A 162 6.70 8.14 -6.22
N ASP A 163 6.85 7.79 -7.49
CA ASP A 163 7.94 8.25 -8.37
C ASP A 163 7.71 9.64 -8.95
N SER A 164 6.62 10.32 -8.56
CA SER A 164 6.34 11.71 -8.93
C SER A 164 7.56 12.61 -8.73
N ARG A 165 7.91 13.36 -9.77
CA ARG A 165 9.01 14.35 -9.77
C ARG A 165 8.51 15.78 -9.80
N ASP A 166 7.22 15.99 -10.01
CA ASP A 166 6.62 17.32 -9.99
C ASP A 166 6.44 17.76 -8.54
N ARG A 167 7.16 18.81 -8.14
CA ARG A 167 7.13 19.35 -6.76
C ARG A 167 5.76 19.89 -6.34
N TRP A 168 4.91 20.23 -7.31
CA TRP A 168 3.62 20.86 -7.07
C TRP A 168 2.45 19.91 -7.33
N ASN A 169 2.73 18.71 -7.84
CA ASN A 169 1.71 17.74 -8.20
C ASN A 169 2.13 16.32 -7.79
N ALA A 170 1.73 15.92 -6.59
CA ALA A 170 2.00 14.60 -6.04
C ALA A 170 1.35 13.46 -6.86
N ASP A 171 0.18 13.72 -7.44
CA ASP A 171 -0.55 12.76 -8.29
C ASP A 171 0.07 12.58 -9.70
N SER A 172 1.16 13.26 -10.04
CA SER A 172 1.84 13.09 -11.35
C SER A 172 2.73 11.84 -11.46
N GLY A 173 2.79 11.03 -10.40
CA GLY A 173 3.55 9.79 -10.38
C GLY A 173 2.94 8.71 -11.29
N SER A 174 3.80 7.81 -11.76
CA SER A 174 3.42 6.65 -12.57
C SER A 174 3.29 5.36 -11.75
N HIS A 175 3.77 5.34 -10.50
CA HIS A 175 3.79 4.11 -9.72
C HIS A 175 3.82 4.34 -8.21
N TRP A 176 3.14 3.45 -7.48
CA TRP A 176 3.10 3.41 -6.01
C TRP A 176 3.87 2.22 -5.46
N SER A 177 4.65 2.47 -4.41
CA SER A 177 5.29 1.43 -3.60
C SER A 177 5.22 1.79 -2.12
N LEU A 178 5.63 0.89 -1.24
CA LEU A 178 5.53 1.10 0.21
C LEU A 178 6.91 1.01 0.87
N LEU A 179 7.22 1.98 1.73
CA LEU A 179 8.37 1.95 2.62
C LEU A 179 7.89 1.75 4.07
N LEU A 180 8.42 0.73 4.75
CA LEU A 180 8.25 0.51 6.19
C LEU A 180 9.58 0.75 6.89
N VAL A 181 9.63 1.72 7.79
CA VAL A 181 10.81 2.03 8.58
C VAL A 181 10.63 1.56 10.02
N SER A 182 11.59 0.78 10.53
CA SER A 182 11.79 0.58 11.97
C SER A 182 12.84 1.58 12.45
N VAL A 183 12.41 2.51 13.31
CA VAL A 183 13.27 3.52 13.91
C VAL A 183 14.25 2.87 14.89
N ILE A 184 13.80 1.83 15.59
CA ILE A 184 14.59 1.12 16.61
C ILE A 184 15.70 0.31 15.96
N ASP A 185 15.37 -0.47 14.94
CA ASP A 185 16.33 -1.31 14.23
C ASP A 185 17.16 -0.51 13.21
N ARG A 186 16.76 0.74 12.95
CA ARG A 186 17.36 1.64 11.96
C ARG A 186 17.38 1.03 10.56
N VAL A 187 16.26 0.44 10.18
CA VAL A 187 16.09 -0.28 8.91
C VAL A 187 14.87 0.26 8.17
N ALA A 188 14.97 0.33 6.84
CA ALA A 188 13.88 0.68 5.93
C ALA A 188 13.66 -0.45 4.92
N PHE A 189 12.47 -1.05 4.91
CA PHE A 189 12.06 -2.09 3.98
C PHE A 189 11.19 -1.52 2.87
N HIS A 190 11.61 -1.71 1.62
CA HIS A 190 10.89 -1.26 0.44
C HIS A 190 10.19 -2.42 -0.25
N TYR A 191 8.86 -2.32 -0.35
CA TYR A 191 7.96 -3.25 -1.01
C TYR A 191 7.44 -2.62 -2.30
N ASP A 192 7.71 -3.29 -3.43
CA ASP A 192 7.38 -2.79 -4.76
C ASP A 192 6.75 -3.91 -5.58
N SER A 193 5.53 -3.68 -6.09
CA SER A 193 4.78 -4.63 -6.90
C SER A 193 5.16 -4.62 -8.38
N LEU A 194 6.07 -3.73 -8.81
CA LEU A 194 6.50 -3.58 -10.20
C LEU A 194 8.03 -3.62 -10.33
N GLY A 195 8.63 -4.78 -10.04
CA GLY A 195 10.03 -5.08 -10.37
C GLY A 195 11.08 -4.11 -9.79
N GLY A 196 10.75 -3.39 -8.71
CA GLY A 196 11.64 -2.39 -8.13
C GLY A 196 11.69 -1.06 -8.89
N SER A 197 10.70 -0.76 -9.73
CA SER A 197 10.59 0.52 -10.46
C SER A 197 10.78 1.75 -9.56
N ASN A 198 10.26 1.70 -8.33
CA ASN A 198 10.38 2.80 -7.35
C ASN A 198 11.64 2.73 -6.48
N TYR A 199 12.63 1.89 -6.78
CA TYR A 199 13.84 1.73 -5.95
C TYR A 199 14.51 3.06 -5.62
N ALA A 200 14.74 3.90 -6.64
CA ALA A 200 15.43 5.19 -6.44
C ALA A 200 14.60 6.16 -5.59
N ALA A 201 13.28 6.22 -5.81
CA ALA A 201 12.37 7.05 -5.02
C ALA A 201 12.31 6.58 -3.56
N ALA A 202 12.20 5.27 -3.34
CA ALA A 202 12.15 4.69 -2.00
C ALA A 202 13.48 4.83 -1.25
N LYS A 203 14.61 4.67 -1.94
CA LYS A 203 15.94 4.90 -1.36
C LYS A 203 16.12 6.36 -0.95
N LYS A 204 15.71 7.30 -1.81
CA LYS A 204 15.68 8.74 -1.49
C LYS A 204 14.78 9.02 -0.27
N GLY A 205 13.62 8.39 -0.20
CA GLY A 205 12.70 8.50 0.94
C GLY A 205 13.33 8.03 2.25
N ALA A 206 14.00 6.87 2.23
CA ALA A 206 14.74 6.36 3.38
C ALA A 206 15.88 7.29 3.80
N ASP A 207 16.69 7.78 2.86
CA ASP A 207 17.81 8.67 3.16
C ASP A 207 17.33 10.00 3.77
N ARG A 208 16.26 10.59 3.22
CA ARG A 208 15.67 11.84 3.74
C ARG A 208 14.98 11.66 5.09
N LEU A 209 14.23 10.58 5.28
CA LEU A 209 13.64 10.30 6.58
C LEU A 209 14.71 10.04 7.64
N GLY A 210 15.77 9.30 7.29
CA GLY A 210 16.93 9.09 8.17
C GLY A 210 17.56 10.41 8.62
N TYR A 211 17.74 11.35 7.69
CA TYR A 211 18.20 12.70 8.01
C TYR A 211 17.28 13.41 9.01
N VAL A 212 15.96 13.41 8.78
CA VAL A 212 14.97 14.04 9.67
C VAL A 212 14.98 13.40 11.06
N LEU A 213 15.15 12.08 11.13
CA LEU A 213 15.22 11.33 12.39
C LEU A 213 16.58 11.43 13.08
N GLY A 214 17.61 11.96 12.41
CA GLY A 214 18.99 11.99 12.92
C GLY A 214 19.63 10.59 13.03
N ILE A 215 19.20 9.63 12.21
CA ILE A 215 19.71 8.25 12.20
C ILE A 215 20.09 7.80 10.79
N ASN A 216 21.08 6.92 10.69
CA ASN A 216 21.39 6.26 9.43
C ASN A 216 20.50 5.02 9.27
N LEU A 217 19.67 4.99 8.22
CA LEU A 217 18.77 3.87 7.93
C LEU A 217 19.42 2.89 6.95
N GLN A 218 19.47 1.62 7.32
CA GLN A 218 19.83 0.52 6.41
C GLN A 218 18.65 0.24 5.47
N PHE A 219 18.85 0.47 4.17
CA PHE A 219 17.81 0.26 3.17
C PHE A 219 17.84 -1.17 2.62
N HIS A 220 16.69 -1.84 2.68
CA HIS A 220 16.48 -3.17 2.14
C HIS A 220 15.32 -3.17 1.15
N HIS A 221 15.63 -3.49 -0.10
CA HIS A 221 14.61 -3.71 -1.12
C HIS A 221 14.22 -5.20 -1.16
N LEU A 222 12.94 -5.47 -0.96
CA LEU A 222 12.39 -6.83 -0.85
C LEU A 222 12.15 -7.38 -2.26
N GLN A 223 13.03 -8.28 -2.69
CA GLN A 223 12.91 -8.98 -3.98
C GLN A 223 11.72 -9.95 -4.03
N ASP A 224 11.27 -10.40 -2.86
CA ASP A 224 10.19 -11.36 -2.67
C ASP A 224 8.82 -10.69 -2.41
N CYS A 225 8.69 -9.42 -2.80
CA CYS A 225 7.41 -8.71 -2.76
C CYS A 225 6.44 -9.31 -3.80
N PRO A 226 5.15 -9.53 -3.48
CA PRO A 226 4.16 -9.94 -4.45
C PRO A 226 4.10 -8.95 -5.61
N GLN A 227 4.17 -9.47 -6.84
CA GLN A 227 4.17 -8.65 -8.06
C GLN A 227 2.75 -8.49 -8.60
N GLN A 228 2.44 -7.32 -9.15
CA GLN A 228 1.16 -7.07 -9.82
C GLN A 228 1.21 -7.58 -11.26
N GLU A 229 0.06 -8.06 -11.76
CA GLU A 229 -0.06 -8.52 -13.15
C GLU A 229 -0.59 -7.43 -14.10
N ASN A 230 -1.22 -6.38 -13.56
CA ASN A 230 -1.81 -5.28 -14.34
C ASN A 230 -1.09 -3.95 -14.06
N SER A 231 -1.40 -2.90 -14.82
CA SER A 231 -0.70 -1.60 -14.73
C SER A 231 -1.21 -0.64 -13.64
N LYS A 232 -2.29 -0.95 -12.93
CA LYS A 232 -3.04 0.04 -12.12
C LYS A 232 -3.27 -0.30 -10.66
N ASP A 233 -2.93 -1.52 -10.25
CA ASP A 233 -3.18 -1.99 -8.88
C ASP A 233 -2.06 -1.68 -7.89
N CYS A 234 -0.97 -1.00 -8.29
CA CYS A 234 0.15 -0.67 -7.41
C CYS A 234 -0.29 0.00 -6.08
N GLY A 235 -1.18 0.99 -6.15
CA GLY A 235 -1.74 1.64 -4.95
C GLY A 235 -2.58 0.67 -4.09
N VAL A 236 -3.28 -0.28 -4.70
CA VAL A 236 -4.02 -1.33 -3.97
C VAL A 236 -3.04 -2.25 -3.24
N PHE A 237 -1.93 -2.63 -3.89
CA PHE A 237 -0.86 -3.42 -3.27
C PHE A 237 -0.28 -2.68 -2.07
N VAL A 238 0.02 -1.38 -2.19
CA VAL A 238 0.47 -0.53 -1.06
C VAL A 238 -0.49 -0.63 0.13
N CYS A 239 -1.79 -0.41 -0.09
CA CYS A 239 -2.78 -0.46 0.99
C CYS A 239 -2.92 -1.86 1.64
N ILE A 240 -2.90 -2.93 0.83
CA ILE A 240 -2.98 -4.32 1.31
C ILE A 240 -1.74 -4.68 2.13
N LEU A 241 -0.55 -4.36 1.62
CA LEU A 241 0.73 -4.59 2.28
C LEU A 241 0.81 -3.81 3.60
N MET A 242 0.43 -2.52 3.58
CA MET A 242 0.41 -1.68 4.76
C MET A 242 -0.46 -2.30 5.86
N ARG A 243 -1.71 -2.68 5.54
CA ARG A 243 -2.59 -3.33 6.53
C ARG A 243 -2.01 -4.66 7.02
N HIS A 244 -1.46 -5.46 6.13
CA HIS A 244 -0.88 -6.76 6.50
C HIS A 244 0.29 -6.61 7.46
N LEU A 245 1.28 -5.80 7.08
CA LEU A 245 2.47 -5.54 7.88
C LEU A 245 2.07 -4.94 9.22
N LEU A 246 1.19 -3.94 9.22
CA LEU A 246 0.68 -3.32 10.44
C LEU A 246 0.03 -4.37 11.38
N ILE A 247 -1.03 -5.04 10.93
CA ILE A 247 -1.84 -5.89 11.81
C ILE A 247 -1.13 -7.21 12.11
N LYS A 248 -0.65 -7.91 11.09
CA LYS A 248 -0.15 -9.28 11.22
C LYS A 248 1.31 -9.35 11.65
N ARG A 249 2.13 -8.34 11.31
CA ARG A 249 3.56 -8.35 11.63
C ARG A 249 3.89 -7.48 12.83
N LEU A 250 3.34 -6.26 12.91
CA LEU A 250 3.72 -5.32 13.97
C LEU A 250 2.84 -5.42 15.21
N LEU A 251 1.51 -5.45 15.05
CA LEU A 251 0.57 -5.35 16.18
C LEU A 251 0.26 -6.69 16.85
N ASN A 252 0.34 -7.80 16.11
CA ASN A 252 0.04 -9.13 16.64
C ASN A 252 1.27 -9.91 17.13
N ALA A 253 2.47 -9.37 16.94
CA ALA A 253 3.69 -10.00 17.39
C ALA A 253 3.98 -9.65 18.86
N SER A 254 4.64 -10.57 19.57
CA SER A 254 5.03 -10.37 20.97
C SER A 254 6.30 -9.50 21.05
N SER A 255 6.51 -8.78 22.16
CA SER A 255 7.62 -7.82 22.40
C SER A 255 9.03 -8.32 22.11
N ASN A 256 9.22 -9.63 22.07
CA ASN A 256 10.51 -10.30 22.03
C ASN A 256 10.65 -11.23 20.82
N GLU A 257 9.67 -11.22 19.92
CA GLU A 257 9.69 -12.04 18.73
C GLU A 257 10.31 -11.24 17.58
N LYS A 258 11.29 -11.86 16.91
CA LYS A 258 11.81 -11.36 15.66
C LYS A 258 10.81 -11.69 14.55
N VAL A 259 10.23 -10.67 13.95
CA VAL A 259 9.20 -10.87 12.93
C VAL A 259 9.81 -10.73 11.54
N SER A 260 9.70 -11.78 10.73
CA SER A 260 10.12 -11.72 9.34
C SER A 260 9.27 -10.73 8.54
N MET A 261 9.94 -9.82 7.85
CA MET A 261 9.38 -8.81 6.95
C MET A 261 9.27 -9.28 5.50
N SER A 262 9.70 -10.52 5.23
CA SER A 262 9.53 -11.20 3.95
C SER A 262 8.06 -11.39 3.59
N MET A 263 7.77 -11.26 2.29
CA MET A 263 6.47 -11.53 1.70
C MET A 263 6.51 -12.71 0.71
N ALA A 264 7.59 -13.49 0.73
CA ALA A 264 7.72 -14.72 -0.04
C ALA A 264 6.51 -15.65 0.15
N GLY A 265 6.01 -16.21 -0.95
CA GLY A 265 4.85 -17.10 -0.96
C GLY A 265 3.52 -16.41 -0.65
N LYS A 266 3.45 -15.08 -0.54
CA LYS A 266 2.20 -14.37 -0.38
C LYS A 266 1.64 -13.96 -1.74
N MET A 267 0.35 -14.18 -1.93
CA MET A 267 -0.41 -13.78 -3.12
C MET A 267 -1.42 -12.72 -2.72
N ILE A 268 -1.41 -11.56 -3.37
CA ILE A 268 -2.33 -10.45 -3.07
C ILE A 268 -3.59 -10.57 -3.96
N ASP A 269 -4.77 -10.46 -3.34
CA ASP A 269 -6.04 -10.36 -4.07
C ASP A 269 -6.45 -8.88 -4.23
N SER A 270 -5.94 -8.21 -5.27
CA SER A 270 -6.21 -6.78 -5.49
C SER A 270 -7.69 -6.48 -5.73
N HIS A 271 -8.41 -7.35 -6.43
CA HIS A 271 -9.86 -7.21 -6.63
C HIS A 271 -10.64 -7.29 -5.31
N GLY A 272 -10.25 -8.24 -4.44
CA GLY A 272 -10.78 -8.33 -3.09
C GLY A 272 -10.50 -7.06 -2.27
N GLY A 273 -9.28 -6.53 -2.36
CA GLY A 273 -8.90 -5.28 -1.71
C GLY A 273 -9.71 -4.07 -2.17
N ARG A 274 -9.91 -3.89 -3.48
CA ARG A 274 -10.77 -2.83 -4.03
C ARG A 274 -12.20 -2.95 -3.52
N LYS A 275 -12.77 -4.16 -3.55
CA LYS A 275 -14.12 -4.43 -3.02
C LYS A 275 -14.23 -4.11 -1.53
N GLU A 276 -13.22 -4.46 -0.74
CA GLU A 276 -13.20 -4.16 0.69
C GLU A 276 -13.14 -2.66 0.96
N MET A 277 -12.24 -1.92 0.29
CA MET A 277 -12.14 -0.46 0.42
C MET A 277 -13.46 0.23 0.06
N LEU A 278 -14.07 -0.14 -1.07
CA LEU A 278 -15.37 0.40 -1.48
C LEU A 278 -16.47 0.10 -0.47
N LYS A 279 -16.50 -1.11 0.09
CA LYS A 279 -17.48 -1.48 1.12
C LYS A 279 -17.31 -0.64 2.39
N ILE A 280 -16.07 -0.37 2.80
CA ILE A 280 -15.77 0.49 3.95
C ILE A 280 -16.24 1.92 3.69
N VAL A 281 -15.87 2.51 2.55
CA VAL A 281 -16.30 3.86 2.16
C VAL A 281 -17.82 3.98 2.16
N GLU A 282 -18.51 3.01 1.54
CA GLU A 282 -19.97 3.04 1.45
C GLU A 282 -20.65 2.86 2.81
N SER A 283 -20.08 2.02 3.68
CA SER A 283 -20.57 1.87 5.06
C SER A 283 -20.44 3.18 5.85
N LEU A 284 -19.30 3.86 5.77
CA LEU A 284 -19.05 5.13 6.46
C LEU A 284 -19.93 6.25 5.89
N ARG A 285 -20.13 6.28 4.57
CA ARG A 285 -21.03 7.23 3.93
C ARG A 285 -22.46 7.09 4.44
N LYS A 286 -23.01 5.88 4.46
CA LYS A 286 -24.35 5.59 4.98
C LYS A 286 -24.49 6.00 6.44
N GLU A 287 -23.46 5.75 7.25
CA GLU A 287 -23.43 6.20 8.65
C GLU A 287 -23.43 7.73 8.74
N GLY A 288 -22.66 8.44 7.91
CA GLY A 288 -22.65 9.89 7.86
C GLY A 288 -24.00 10.49 7.42
N GLU A 289 -24.68 9.86 6.46
CA GLU A 289 -26.03 10.23 6.01
C GLU A 289 -27.06 10.02 7.14
N ARG A 290 -26.96 8.92 7.89
CA ARG A 290 -27.80 8.63 9.04
C ARG A 290 -27.61 9.67 10.16
N ARG A 291 -26.36 10.04 10.48
CA ARG A 291 -26.03 11.06 11.50
C ARG A 291 -26.58 12.43 11.12
N ARG A 292 -26.45 12.83 9.85
CA ARG A 292 -27.03 14.08 9.33
C ARG A 292 -28.55 14.10 9.47
N SER A 293 -29.21 13.03 9.07
CA SER A 293 -30.68 12.94 9.07
C SER A 293 -31.26 13.00 10.49
N ALA A 294 -30.49 12.62 11.50
CA ALA A 294 -30.87 12.70 12.91
C ALA A 294 -30.57 14.07 13.56
N SER A 295 -29.85 14.98 12.88
CA SER A 295 -29.48 16.27 13.44
C SER A 295 -30.58 17.32 13.22
N PRO A 296 -31.02 18.05 14.26
CA PRO A 296 -31.96 19.16 14.13
C PRO A 296 -31.38 20.36 13.35
N PHE A 297 -30.06 20.37 13.11
CA PHE A 297 -29.35 21.36 12.29
C PHE A 297 -28.80 20.70 11.02
N ALA A 298 -29.67 20.03 10.25
CA ALA A 298 -29.26 19.41 8.99
C ALA A 298 -28.52 20.44 8.11
N GLY A 299 -27.23 20.21 7.89
CA GLY A 299 -26.39 21.06 7.05
C GLY A 299 -26.91 21.11 5.60
N SER A 300 -26.43 22.08 4.83
CA SER A 300 -26.77 22.22 3.40
C SER A 300 -26.66 20.89 2.66
N SER A 301 -27.58 20.63 1.71
CA SER A 301 -27.54 19.46 0.82
C SER A 301 -26.25 19.35 0.00
N ASP A 302 -25.50 20.44 -0.11
CA ASP A 302 -24.27 20.53 -0.90
C ASP A 302 -23.03 19.97 -0.19
N GLU A 303 -23.08 19.76 1.13
CA GLU A 303 -21.96 19.15 1.86
C GLU A 303 -22.01 17.61 1.78
N PRO A 304 -20.87 16.92 1.64
CA PRO A 304 -20.83 15.46 1.65
C PRO A 304 -21.13 14.88 3.04
N PRO A 305 -21.66 13.65 3.15
CA PRO A 305 -21.79 12.95 4.42
C PRO A 305 -20.48 13.01 5.23
N ARG A 306 -20.58 13.22 6.53
CA ARG A 306 -19.43 13.48 7.40
C ARG A 306 -19.38 12.53 8.59
N ILE A 307 -18.16 12.07 8.90
CA ILE A 307 -17.79 11.35 10.11
C ILE A 307 -16.60 12.09 10.70
N ASP A 308 -16.71 12.52 11.96
CA ASP A 308 -15.67 13.21 12.73
C ASP A 308 -15.18 12.35 13.90
#